data_AF-A0A0C7MRP6-F1
#
_entry.id   AF-A0A0C7MRP6-F1
#
_cell.length_a   1.000
_cell.length_b   1.000
_cell.length_c   1.000
_cell.angle_alpha   90.00
_cell.angle_beta   90.00
_cell.angle_gamma   90.00
#
_symmetry.space_group_name_H-M   'P 1'
#
loop_
_entity.id
_entity.type
_entity.pdbx_description
1 polymer ?
#
loop_
_entity_poly.entity_id
_entity_poly.type
_entity_poly.pdbx_seq_one_letter_code
_entity_poly.pdbx_strand_id
1 'polypeptide(L)'
;MASNILSVFNPPPQRELTDEETKDCIPCQIMSTMFSLGFGGYLALGKPFEYSDKEKKRGISLEKFQELNPRWWRASLRGLGGALMVFGVVRGTEKWLWNSNTGKK
;
A
#
# COMPACT_ATOMS: atom_id res chain seq x y z
N MET A 1 10.62 -25.49 8.60
CA MET A 1 9.77 -25.40 9.80
C MET A 1 8.35 -25.71 9.39
N ALA A 2 7.67 -26.64 10.06
CA ALA A 2 6.30 -27.00 9.73
C ALA A 2 5.35 -25.92 10.27
N SER A 3 4.65 -25.20 9.38
CA SER A 3 3.59 -24.27 9.79
C SER A 3 2.48 -25.03 10.51
N ASN A 4 2.10 -24.56 11.69
CA ASN A 4 1.00 -25.12 12.47
C ASN A 4 -0.17 -24.13 12.48
N ILE A 5 -1.36 -24.54 12.04
CA ILE A 5 -2.54 -23.67 12.02
C ILE A 5 -2.89 -23.09 13.41
N LEU A 6 -2.53 -23.81 14.49
CA LEU A 6 -2.73 -23.34 15.86
C LEU A 6 -1.88 -22.10 16.21
N SER A 7 -0.74 -21.88 15.54
CA SER A 7 0.10 -20.71 15.79
C SER A 7 -0.48 -19.41 15.23
N VAL A 8 -1.55 -19.48 14.44
CA VAL A 8 -2.31 -18.30 13.99
C VAL A 8 -3.26 -17.83 15.09
N PHE A 9 -3.87 -18.75 15.83
CA PHE A 9 -4.84 -18.46 16.89
C PHE A 9 -4.21 -18.29 18.27
N ASN A 10 -3.01 -18.84 18.47
CA ASN A 10 -2.20 -18.63 19.66
C ASN A 10 -0.77 -18.29 19.23
N PRO A 11 -0.52 -17.06 18.78
CA PRO A 11 0.80 -16.65 18.36
C PRO A 11 1.79 -16.69 19.54
N PRO A 12 3.08 -16.96 19.27
CA PRO A 12 4.09 -16.88 20.31
C PRO A 12 4.11 -15.47 20.94
N PRO A 13 4.47 -15.36 22.23
CA PRO A 13 4.52 -14.09 22.93
C PRO A 13 5.46 -13.11 22.21
N GLN A 14 5.13 -11.82 22.30
CA GLN A 14 5.96 -10.77 21.72
C GLN A 14 7.37 -10.85 22.34
N ARG A 15 8.38 -10.95 21.47
CA ARG A 15 9.79 -10.90 21.84
C ARG A 15 10.51 -9.96 20.89
N GLU A 16 11.64 -9.44 21.32
CA GLU A 16 12.54 -8.75 20.41
C GLU A 16 13.15 -9.76 19.43
N LEU A 17 13.19 -9.36 18.15
CA LEU A 17 13.88 -10.12 17.11
C LEU A 17 15.34 -9.70 17.13
N THR A 18 16.23 -10.67 16.92
CA THR A 18 17.64 -10.35 16.66
C THR A 18 17.78 -9.60 15.33
N ASP A 19 18.92 -8.94 15.12
CA ASP A 19 19.17 -8.21 13.86
C ASP A 19 19.12 -9.14 12.65
N GLU A 20 19.58 -10.39 12.78
CA GLU A 20 19.51 -11.41 11.73
C GLU A 20 18.05 -11.76 11.39
N GLU A 21 17.22 -12.02 12.39
CA GLU A 21 15.79 -12.32 12.19
C GLU A 21 15.01 -11.11 11.65
N THR A 22 15.47 -9.89 11.94
CA THR A 22 14.85 -8.67 11.43
C THR A 22 15.08 -8.51 9.92
N LYS A 23 16.15 -9.09 9.35
CA LYS A 23 16.40 -9.06 7.90
C LYS A 23 15.31 -9.80 7.12
N ASP A 24 14.64 -10.77 7.73
CA ASP A 24 13.50 -11.48 7.11
C ASP A 24 12.31 -10.54 6.83
N CYS A 25 12.26 -9.37 7.46
CA CYS A 25 11.22 -8.36 7.24
C CYS A 25 11.50 -7.44 6.04
N ILE A 26 12.75 -7.39 5.53
CA ILE A 26 13.16 -6.49 4.44
C ILE A 26 12.34 -6.74 3.16
N PRO A 27 12.11 -7.98 2.69
CA PRO A 27 11.31 -8.22 1.50
C PRO A 27 9.87 -7.70 1.65
N CYS A 28 9.25 -7.91 2.82
CA CYS A 28 7.90 -7.43 3.11
C CYS A 28 7.85 -5.89 3.16
N GLN A 29 8.87 -5.24 3.73
CA GLN A 29 8.98 -3.78 3.76
C GLN A 29 9.15 -3.21 2.34
N ILE A 30 9.98 -3.82 1.50
CA ILE A 30 10.14 -3.42 0.09
C ILE A 30 8.81 -3.58 -0.65
N MET A 31 8.14 -4.72 -0.50
CA MET A 31 6.86 -4.98 -1.17
C MET A 31 5.77 -4.00 -0.74
N SER A 32 5.62 -3.77 0.57
CA SER A 32 4.65 -2.79 1.07
C SER A 32 4.96 -1.38 0.58
N THR A 33 6.24 -1.00 0.50
CA THR A 33 6.68 0.31 -0.02
C THR A 33 6.36 0.44 -1.51
N MET A 34 6.78 -0.53 -2.33
CA MET A 34 6.55 -0.51 -3.78
C MET A 34 5.06 -0.52 -4.12
N PHE A 35 4.26 -1.33 -3.42
CA PHE A 35 2.81 -1.34 -3.60
C PHE A 35 2.20 0.02 -3.25
N SER A 36 2.56 0.57 -2.09
CA SER A 36 1.98 1.82 -1.60
C SER A 36 2.33 3.00 -2.51
N LEU A 37 3.57 3.07 -3.01
CA LEU A 37 3.98 4.12 -3.96
C LEU A 37 3.39 3.90 -5.36
N GLY A 38 3.47 2.67 -5.89
CA GLY A 38 3.01 2.35 -7.24
C GLY A 38 1.48 2.42 -7.37
N PHE A 39 0.77 1.66 -6.55
CA PHE A 39 -0.70 1.66 -6.57
C PHE A 39 -1.27 2.96 -5.99
N GLY A 40 -0.66 3.51 -4.93
CA GLY A 40 -1.06 4.81 -4.39
C GLY A 40 -0.91 5.91 -5.44
N GLY A 41 0.20 5.96 -6.17
CA GLY A 41 0.40 6.89 -7.28
C GLY A 41 -0.60 6.70 -8.43
N TYR A 42 -0.88 5.45 -8.81
CA TYR A 42 -1.89 5.11 -9.81
C TYR A 42 -3.28 5.65 -9.44
N LEU A 43 -3.68 5.51 -8.17
CA LEU A 43 -4.93 6.05 -7.64
C LEU A 43 -4.91 7.58 -7.52
N ALA A 44 -3.82 8.16 -7.00
CA ALA A 44 -3.68 9.61 -6.78
C ALA A 44 -3.76 10.40 -8.10
N LEU A 45 -3.16 9.89 -9.17
CA LEU A 45 -3.27 10.44 -10.52
C LEU A 45 -4.69 10.29 -11.10
N GLY A 46 -5.53 9.43 -10.52
CA GLY A 46 -6.89 9.16 -10.99
C GLY A 46 -6.94 8.34 -12.27
N LYS A 47 -5.90 7.55 -12.56
CA LYS A 47 -5.84 6.67 -13.74
C LYS A 47 -7.04 5.72 -13.88
N PRO A 48 -7.63 5.15 -12.81
CA PRO A 48 -8.85 4.34 -12.93
C PRO A 48 -10.06 5.11 -13.49
N PHE A 49 -10.06 6.43 -13.40
CA PHE A 49 -11.19 7.31 -13.76
C PHE A 49 -10.94 8.08 -15.06
N GLU A 50 -9.92 7.70 -15.82
CA GLU A 50 -9.68 8.26 -17.15
C GLU A 50 -10.64 7.64 -18.16
N TYR A 51 -11.49 8.48 -18.75
CA TYR A 51 -12.34 8.05 -19.85
C TYR A 51 -11.47 7.79 -21.08
N SER A 52 -11.48 6.55 -21.58
CA SER A 52 -10.59 6.09 -22.65
C SER A 52 -11.36 5.35 -23.74
N ASP A 53 -10.66 4.98 -24.81
CA ASP A 53 -11.26 4.22 -25.92
C ASP A 53 -11.81 2.85 -25.50
N LYS A 54 -11.37 2.30 -24.36
CA LYS A 54 -11.96 1.08 -23.78
C LYS A 54 -13.44 1.30 -23.44
N GLU A 55 -13.78 2.41 -22.82
CA GLU A 55 -15.17 2.72 -22.44
C GLU A 55 -16.02 3.06 -23.67
N LYS A 56 -15.44 3.77 -24.65
CA LYS A 56 -16.09 4.02 -25.94
C LYS A 56 -16.43 2.72 -26.67
N LYS A 57 -15.49 1.76 -26.73
CA LYS A 57 -15.71 0.44 -27.35
C LYS A 57 -16.78 -0.38 -26.62
N ARG A 58 -17.00 -0.13 -25.33
CA ARG A 58 -18.08 -0.73 -24.54
C ARG A 58 -19.43 0.00 -24.70
N GLY A 59 -19.49 1.03 -25.54
CA GLY A 59 -20.69 1.83 -25.77
C GLY A 59 -21.05 2.78 -24.62
N ILE A 60 -20.12 3.03 -23.69
CA ILE A 60 -20.36 3.90 -22.55
C ILE A 60 -20.08 5.35 -22.96
N SER A 61 -21.11 6.19 -22.96
CA SER A 61 -20.97 7.63 -23.20
C SER A 61 -20.20 8.31 -22.07
N LEU A 62 -19.63 9.49 -22.34
CA LEU A 62 -18.95 10.28 -21.31
C LEU A 62 -19.87 10.62 -20.14
N GLU A 63 -21.12 10.93 -20.43
CA GLU A 63 -22.13 11.26 -19.42
C GLU A 63 -22.45 10.06 -18.52
N LYS A 64 -22.66 8.88 -19.12
CA LYS A 64 -22.88 7.65 -18.35
C LYS A 64 -21.66 7.28 -17.51
N PHE A 65 -20.46 7.46 -18.04
CA PHE A 65 -19.22 7.25 -17.29
C PHE A 65 -19.11 8.19 -16.08
N GLN A 66 -19.57 9.44 -16.20
CA GLN A 66 -19.61 10.39 -15.10
C GLN A 66 -20.63 10.02 -14.02
N GLU A 67 -21.80 9.53 -14.42
CA GLU A 67 -22.82 9.02 -13.51
C GLU A 67 -22.32 7.81 -12.70
N LEU A 68 -21.63 6.87 -13.37
CA LEU A 68 -21.07 5.67 -12.73
C LEU A 68 -19.90 5.96 -11.77
N ASN A 69 -19.24 7.10 -11.95
CA ASN A 69 -18.07 7.48 -11.16
C ASN A 69 -18.30 8.87 -10.54
N PRO A 70 -19.11 8.98 -9.47
CA PRO A 70 -19.44 10.26 -8.87
C PRO A 70 -18.20 10.96 -8.27
N ARG A 71 -18.26 12.29 -8.16
CA ARG A 71 -17.10 13.12 -7.76
C ARG A 71 -16.55 12.74 -6.38
N TRP A 72 -17.42 12.44 -5.41
CA TRP A 72 -17.01 12.04 -4.06
C TRP A 72 -16.18 10.75 -4.09
N TRP A 73 -16.59 9.77 -4.90
CA TRP A 73 -15.90 8.49 -5.02
C TRP A 73 -14.50 8.65 -5.63
N ARG A 74 -14.40 9.43 -6.71
CA ARG A 74 -13.10 9.76 -7.33
C ARG A 74 -12.18 10.49 -6.35
N ALA A 75 -12.73 11.43 -5.59
CA ALA A 75 -11.98 12.19 -4.61
C ALA A 75 -11.48 11.30 -3.45
N SER A 76 -12.34 10.41 -2.93
CA SER A 76 -11.97 9.46 -1.88
C SER A 76 -10.84 8.54 -2.32
N LEU A 77 -10.88 7.99 -3.53
CA LEU A 77 -9.83 7.10 -4.01
C LEU A 77 -8.53 7.82 -4.34
N ARG A 78 -8.59 9.06 -4.82
CA ARG A 78 -7.39 9.91 -4.96
C ARG A 78 -6.78 10.24 -3.61
N GLY A 79 -7.61 10.56 -2.62
CA GLY A 79 -7.18 10.78 -1.24
C GLY A 79 -6.53 9.55 -0.62
N LEU A 80 -7.14 8.37 -0.80
CA LEU A 80 -6.55 7.09 -0.38
C LEU A 80 -5.22 6.82 -1.10
N GLY A 81 -5.14 7.10 -2.40
CA GLY A 81 -3.90 6.99 -3.17
C GLY A 81 -2.78 7.87 -2.60
N GLY A 82 -3.09 9.13 -2.29
CA GLY A 82 -2.14 10.04 -1.63
C GLY A 82 -1.73 9.55 -0.24
N ALA A 83 -2.67 9.04 0.56
CA ALA A 83 -2.37 8.47 1.87
C ALA A 83 -1.45 7.25 1.76
N LEU A 84 -1.69 6.37 0.79
CA LEU A 84 -0.80 5.23 0.49
C LEU A 84 0.60 5.71 0.09
N MET A 85 0.73 6.74 -0.74
CA MET A 85 2.04 7.28 -1.09
C MET A 85 2.79 7.78 0.14
N VAL A 86 2.15 8.55 1.02
CA VAL A 86 2.75 9.02 2.28
C VAL A 86 3.15 7.83 3.15
N PHE A 87 2.27 6.84 3.30
CA PHE A 87 2.56 5.62 4.05
C PHE A 87 3.75 4.85 3.48
N GLY A 88 3.83 4.73 2.15
CA GLY A 88 4.94 4.10 1.44
C GLY A 88 6.26 4.81 1.69
N VAL A 89 6.29 6.15 1.64
CA VAL A 89 7.49 6.92 2.02
C VAL A 89 7.85 6.65 3.48
N VAL A 90 6.88 6.75 4.39
CA VAL A 90 7.11 6.58 5.84
C VAL A 90 7.70 5.20 6.17
N ARG A 91 7.17 4.14 5.56
CA ARG A 91 7.65 2.76 5.76
C ARG A 91 8.94 2.48 5.00
N GLY A 92 9.10 3.03 3.80
CA GLY A 92 10.30 2.83 2.99
C GLY A 92 11.54 3.50 3.58
N THR A 93 11.35 4.57 4.34
CA THR A 93 12.45 5.31 4.99
C THR A 93 12.64 4.94 6.46
N GLU A 94 11.81 4.04 6.99
CA GLU A 94 11.94 3.50 8.34
C GLU A 94 13.31 2.81 8.52
N LYS A 95 13.97 3.04 9.66
CA LYS A 95 15.38 2.70 9.98
C LYS A 95 16.46 3.45 9.17
N TRP A 96 16.15 3.95 7.96
CA TRP A 96 17.10 4.71 7.14
C TRP A 96 17.15 6.21 7.47
N LEU A 97 16.00 6.90 7.52
CA LEU A 97 15.91 8.34 7.85
C LEU A 97 15.53 8.61 9.31
N TRP A 98 14.81 7.69 9.95
CA TRP A 98 14.41 7.80 11.36
C TRP A 98 14.28 6.41 11.99
N ASN A 99 14.17 6.35 13.32
CA ASN A 99 14.21 5.11 14.09
C ASN A 99 15.56 4.36 13.94
N SER A 100 16.66 5.12 13.83
CA SER A 100 18.02 4.60 13.61
C SER A 100 18.80 4.33 14.89
N ASN A 101 18.24 4.58 16.09
CA ASN A 101 18.91 4.31 17.35
C ASN A 101 17.94 4.11 18.52
N THR A 102 17.88 2.90 19.06
CA THR A 102 18.17 2.62 20.49
C THR A 102 18.59 1.15 20.62
N GLY A 103 19.79 0.84 20.14
CA GLY A 103 20.62 -0.28 20.60
C GLY A 103 21.92 0.28 21.19
N LYS A 104 21.81 1.24 22.11
CA LYS A 104 22.89 1.47 23.08
C LYS A 104 22.59 0.57 24.28
N LYS A 105 23.47 -0.42 24.41
CA LYS A 105 23.56 -1.50 25.41
C LYS A 105 22.76 -2.75 25.08
#